data_AF-A0A4Q1CKZ2-F1
#
_entry.id   AF-A0A4Q1CKZ2-F1
#
_cell.length_a   1.000
_cell.length_b   1.000
_cell.length_c   1.000
_cell.angle_alpha   90.00
_cell.angle_beta   90.00
_cell.angle_gamma   90.00
#
_symmetry.space_group_name_H-M   'P 1'
#
loop_
_entity.id
_entity.type
_entity.pdbx_description
1 polymer ?
#
loop_
_entity_poly.entity_id
_entity_poly.type
_entity_poly.pdbx_seq_one_letter_code
_entity_poly.pdbx_strand_id
1 'polypeptide(L)'
;MTTIDTQLADKLLEVLSTQKNVITAKRLNEYHQIINQPFKSNKLDTSLKKIIKAYSHIKLQTKNRVINENKELLDKFQLIEKKAEQKNKETSCDFNVLKLFSINEPMHSFLLANILNPNSEHGQGNLFLLSFLQKLGIEFPEQGQWTITAEKGRIDVLIKRQHPHSVIVIENKSNYAGDQPNQLYRYWYREIYYPNRHRENDYSKHHPEKYQVVFLTPADWKQPSENTTLRPNNWDTSLPTIMPLETKIWKFSNEINSWLSETYNDIPKENHRLKEYIKQYIEFWQ
;
A
#
# COMPACT_ATOMS: atom_id res chain seq x y z
N MET A 1 16.28 5.89 -8.94
CA MET A 1 16.76 4.64 -9.57
C MET A 1 17.33 5.00 -10.92
N THR A 2 18.61 4.74 -11.13
CA THR A 2 19.35 5.15 -12.34
C THR A 2 19.13 4.16 -13.48
N THR A 3 19.21 4.64 -14.73
CA THR A 3 19.00 3.93 -16.01
C THR A 3 19.77 2.60 -16.17
N ILE A 4 20.76 2.36 -15.32
CA ILE A 4 21.60 1.16 -15.27
C ILE A 4 20.86 -0.02 -14.59
N ASP A 5 20.00 0.24 -13.60
CA ASP A 5 19.31 -0.80 -12.84
C ASP A 5 18.24 -1.52 -13.69
N THR A 6 17.58 -0.77 -14.58
CA THR A 6 16.54 -1.27 -15.49
C THR A 6 17.14 -2.16 -16.59
N GLN A 7 18.25 -1.75 -17.21
CA GLN A 7 18.92 -2.54 -18.26
C GLN A 7 19.45 -3.89 -17.74
N LEU A 8 19.88 -3.94 -16.47
CA LEU A 8 20.34 -5.19 -15.86
C LEU A 8 19.16 -6.13 -15.53
N ALA A 9 18.05 -5.58 -15.04
CA ALA A 9 16.82 -6.33 -14.77
C ALA A 9 16.19 -6.91 -16.05
N ASP A 10 16.20 -6.17 -17.15
CA ASP A 10 15.69 -6.64 -18.44
C ASP A 10 16.55 -7.78 -19.01
N LYS A 11 17.87 -7.66 -18.91
CA LYS A 11 18.82 -8.70 -19.32
C LYS A 11 18.68 -9.98 -18.47
N LEU A 12 18.27 -9.83 -17.21
CA LEU A 12 17.95 -10.96 -16.32
C LEU A 12 16.68 -11.69 -16.72
N LEU A 13 15.61 -10.96 -17.05
CA LEU A 13 14.37 -11.54 -17.56
C LEU A 13 14.59 -12.24 -18.90
N GLU A 14 15.47 -11.71 -19.74
CA GLU A 14 15.90 -12.33 -21.00
C GLU A 14 16.66 -13.65 -20.79
N VAL A 15 17.60 -13.71 -19.84
CA VAL A 15 18.35 -14.94 -19.51
C VAL A 15 17.44 -16.00 -18.88
N LEU A 16 16.54 -15.61 -17.98
CA LEU A 16 15.58 -16.53 -17.35
C LEU A 16 14.56 -17.09 -18.36
N SER A 17 14.12 -16.27 -19.32
CA SER A 17 13.19 -16.70 -20.37
C SER A 17 13.85 -17.60 -21.43
N THR A 18 15.11 -17.34 -21.81
CA THR A 18 15.87 -18.19 -22.75
C THR A 18 16.25 -19.56 -22.15
N GLN A 19 16.54 -19.64 -20.85
CA GLN A 19 16.92 -20.91 -20.20
C GLN A 19 15.75 -21.88 -19.98
N LYS A 20 14.50 -21.40 -19.95
CA LYS A 20 13.29 -22.24 -19.94
C LYS A 20 13.18 -23.13 -21.20
N ASN A 21 13.89 -22.79 -22.26
CA ASN A 21 13.86 -23.50 -23.55
C ASN A 21 15.03 -24.49 -23.76
N VAL A 22 16.09 -24.46 -22.94
CA VAL A 22 17.30 -25.28 -23.16
C VAL A 22 17.16 -26.72 -22.62
N ILE A 23 16.16 -27.00 -21.77
CA ILE A 23 15.89 -28.36 -21.24
C ILE A 23 14.73 -29.06 -21.97
N THR A 24 14.03 -28.39 -22.87
CA THR A 24 12.66 -28.80 -23.23
C THR A 24 12.58 -29.24 -24.70
N ALA A 25 12.61 -30.57 -24.89
CA ALA A 25 11.87 -31.35 -25.91
C ALA A 25 12.65 -32.62 -26.30
N LYS A 26 13.94 -32.47 -26.66
CA LYS A 26 14.68 -33.57 -27.32
C LYS A 26 15.10 -34.70 -26.37
N ARG A 27 15.51 -34.37 -25.13
CA ARG A 27 15.93 -35.37 -24.13
C ARG A 27 14.78 -35.95 -23.30
N LEU A 28 13.71 -35.18 -23.06
CA LEU A 28 12.55 -35.65 -22.29
C LEU A 28 11.81 -36.82 -22.98
N ASN A 29 11.73 -36.80 -24.32
CA ASN A 29 11.11 -37.89 -25.09
C ASN A 29 11.92 -39.21 -25.02
N GLU A 30 13.25 -39.13 -25.00
CA GLU A 30 14.11 -40.32 -24.86
C GLU A 30 14.00 -40.97 -23.47
N TYR A 31 13.84 -40.17 -22.41
CA TYR A 31 13.67 -40.70 -21.04
C TYR A 31 12.24 -41.18 -20.73
N HIS A 32 11.20 -40.60 -21.36
CA HIS A 32 9.81 -41.03 -21.19
C HIS A 32 9.58 -42.48 -21.65
N GLN A 33 10.29 -42.94 -22.69
CA GLN A 33 10.20 -44.34 -23.16
C GLN A 33 10.80 -45.35 -22.16
N ILE A 34 11.78 -44.92 -21.35
CA ILE A 34 12.47 -45.76 -20.38
C ILE A 34 11.67 -45.89 -19.06
N ILE A 35 11.02 -44.81 -18.64
CA ILE A 35 10.26 -44.76 -17.36
C ILE A 35 8.96 -45.58 -17.43
N ASN A 36 8.36 -45.73 -18.61
CA ASN A 36 7.06 -46.40 -18.79
C ASN A 36 7.15 -47.92 -19.01
N GLN A 37 8.34 -48.54 -18.93
CA GLN A 37 8.44 -50.00 -18.98
C GLN A 37 8.20 -50.61 -17.58
N PRO A 38 7.33 -51.64 -17.45
CA PRO A 38 7.03 -52.24 -16.15
C PRO A 38 8.26 -52.97 -15.58
N PHE A 39 8.71 -52.52 -14.40
CA PHE A 39 9.81 -53.14 -13.66
C PHE A 39 9.39 -54.50 -13.09
N LYS A 40 9.98 -55.60 -13.58
CA LYS A 40 9.67 -56.98 -13.14
C LYS A 40 10.47 -57.50 -11.93
N SER A 41 11.20 -56.65 -11.19
CA SER A 41 12.09 -57.09 -10.09
C SER A 41 12.13 -56.11 -8.90
N ASN A 42 12.03 -56.64 -7.68
CA ASN A 42 12.14 -55.90 -6.41
C ASN A 42 13.59 -55.54 -6.00
N LYS A 43 14.60 -55.82 -6.83
CA LYS A 43 15.98 -55.32 -6.66
C LYS A 43 16.34 -54.40 -7.84
N LEU A 44 16.85 -53.20 -7.54
CA LEU A 44 17.46 -52.32 -8.54
C LEU A 44 18.61 -53.08 -9.22
N ASP A 45 18.41 -53.47 -10.48
CA ASP A 45 19.45 -54.07 -11.30
C ASP A 45 20.63 -53.08 -11.47
N THR A 46 21.83 -53.63 -11.61
CA THR A 46 23.11 -52.93 -11.79
C THR A 46 23.05 -51.92 -12.95
N SER A 47 22.28 -52.24 -13.99
CA SER A 47 22.02 -51.38 -15.15
C SER A 47 21.28 -50.10 -14.76
N LEU A 48 20.28 -50.19 -13.86
CA LEU A 48 19.48 -49.05 -13.41
C LEU A 48 20.29 -48.11 -12.51
N LYS A 49 21.15 -48.67 -11.64
CA LYS A 49 22.07 -47.88 -10.80
C LYS A 49 23.04 -47.05 -11.64
N LYS A 50 23.51 -47.59 -12.78
CA LYS A 50 24.36 -46.85 -13.74
C LYS A 50 23.62 -45.68 -14.39
N ILE A 51 22.34 -45.86 -14.76
CA ILE A 51 21.51 -44.80 -15.36
C ILE A 51 21.27 -43.67 -14.35
N ILE A 52 20.92 -43.96 -13.10
CA ILE A 52 20.70 -42.94 -12.05
C ILE A 52 22.00 -42.15 -11.79
N LYS A 53 23.16 -42.83 -11.77
CA LYS A 53 24.46 -42.16 -11.60
C LYS A 53 24.79 -41.27 -12.80
N ALA A 54 24.53 -41.73 -14.02
CA ALA A 54 24.73 -40.94 -15.24
C ALA A 54 23.82 -39.70 -15.27
N TYR A 55 22.53 -39.85 -14.93
CA TYR A 55 21.60 -38.73 -14.81
C TYR A 55 22.06 -37.71 -13.76
N SER A 56 22.48 -38.16 -12.59
CA SER A 56 23.00 -37.29 -11.53
C SER A 56 24.24 -36.51 -11.99
N HIS A 57 25.13 -37.18 -12.73
CA HIS A 57 26.32 -36.55 -13.28
C HIS A 57 25.99 -35.50 -14.36
N ILE A 58 25.09 -35.83 -15.30
CA ILE A 58 24.61 -34.91 -16.33
C ILE A 58 23.91 -33.70 -15.71
N LYS A 59 23.09 -33.91 -14.67
CA LYS A 59 22.41 -32.84 -13.92
C LYS A 59 23.43 -31.89 -13.27
N LEU A 60 24.46 -32.45 -12.62
CA LEU A 60 25.52 -31.67 -11.98
C LEU A 60 26.36 -30.89 -13.00
N GLN A 61 26.76 -31.52 -14.11
CA GLN A 61 27.47 -30.87 -15.21
C GLN A 61 26.66 -29.74 -15.83
N THR A 62 25.35 -29.95 -16.05
CA THR A 62 24.46 -28.92 -16.60
C THR A 62 24.37 -27.73 -15.64
N LYS A 63 24.22 -27.98 -14.33
CA LYS A 63 24.25 -26.92 -13.30
C LYS A 63 25.56 -26.13 -13.33
N ASN A 64 26.70 -26.83 -13.36
CA ASN A 64 28.02 -26.18 -13.40
C ASN A 64 28.25 -25.40 -14.70
N ARG A 65 27.76 -25.92 -15.84
CA ARG A 65 27.84 -25.23 -17.13
C ARG A 65 27.08 -23.91 -17.08
N VAL A 66 25.84 -23.93 -16.59
CA VAL A 66 25.03 -22.72 -16.43
C VAL A 66 25.69 -21.71 -15.49
N ILE A 67 26.23 -22.17 -14.35
CA ILE A 67 26.97 -21.29 -13.42
C ILE A 67 28.20 -20.68 -14.10
N ASN A 68 28.97 -21.47 -14.84
CA ASN A 68 30.17 -21.00 -15.52
C ASN A 68 29.84 -20.03 -16.66
N GLU A 69 28.81 -20.31 -17.46
CA GLU A 69 28.31 -19.44 -18.53
C GLU A 69 27.82 -18.09 -17.99
N ASN A 70 27.34 -18.05 -16.74
CA ASN A 70 26.82 -16.84 -16.09
C ASN A 70 27.73 -16.32 -14.97
N LYS A 71 28.99 -16.75 -14.92
CA LYS A 71 29.90 -16.42 -13.82
C LYS A 71 30.09 -14.91 -13.65
N GLU A 72 30.26 -14.19 -14.76
CA GLU A 72 30.41 -12.73 -14.73
C GLU A 72 29.15 -12.03 -14.19
N LEU A 73 27.96 -12.54 -14.51
CA LEU A 73 26.69 -12.03 -13.98
C LEU A 73 26.58 -12.30 -12.48
N LEU A 74 26.97 -13.51 -12.04
CA LEU A 74 26.99 -13.88 -10.62
C LEU A 74 27.97 -13.00 -9.81
N ASP A 75 29.15 -12.74 -10.36
CA ASP A 75 30.15 -11.85 -9.74
C ASP A 75 29.60 -10.41 -9.63
N LYS A 76 28.87 -9.93 -10.64
CA LYS A 76 28.19 -8.62 -10.60
C LYS A 76 27.09 -8.58 -9.54
N PHE A 77 26.29 -9.64 -9.37
CA PHE A 77 25.30 -9.73 -8.30
C PHE A 77 25.91 -9.68 -6.93
N GLN A 78 26.96 -10.46 -6.68
CA GLN A 78 27.66 -10.44 -5.40
C GLN A 78 28.22 -9.05 -5.09
N LEU A 79 28.69 -8.33 -6.12
CA LEU A 79 29.12 -6.94 -5.96
C LEU A 79 27.95 -6.00 -5.61
N ILE A 80 26.79 -6.18 -6.23
CA ILE A 80 25.57 -5.40 -5.93
C ILE A 80 25.10 -5.67 -4.51
N GLU A 81 25.03 -6.94 -4.09
CA GLU A 81 24.68 -7.33 -2.72
C GLU A 81 25.61 -6.67 -1.71
N LYS A 82 26.94 -6.76 -1.91
CA LYS A 82 27.92 -6.10 -1.04
C LYS A 82 27.74 -4.58 -0.99
N LYS A 83 27.45 -3.93 -2.12
CA LYS A 83 27.18 -2.49 -2.17
C LYS A 83 25.89 -2.13 -1.43
N ALA A 84 24.85 -2.93 -1.57
CA ALA A 84 23.59 -2.75 -0.86
C ALA A 84 23.77 -2.92 0.65
N GLU A 85 24.47 -3.98 1.08
CA GLU A 85 24.82 -4.23 2.48
C GLU A 85 25.63 -3.08 3.09
N GLN A 86 26.67 -2.60 2.38
CA GLN A 86 27.49 -1.49 2.84
C GLN A 86 26.66 -0.19 2.95
N LYS A 87 25.84 0.11 1.95
CA LYS A 87 24.94 1.26 1.98
C LYS A 87 23.97 1.17 3.16
N ASN A 88 23.35 0.00 3.37
CA ASN A 88 22.45 -0.21 4.49
C ASN A 88 23.18 -0.07 5.85
N LYS A 89 24.43 -0.53 5.95
CA LYS A 89 25.27 -0.31 7.14
C LYS A 89 25.54 1.17 7.41
N GLU A 90 25.73 1.98 6.37
CA GLU A 90 26.02 3.41 6.49
C GLU A 90 24.78 4.25 6.78
N THR A 91 23.63 3.91 6.18
CA THR A 91 22.44 4.79 6.16
C THR A 91 21.19 4.17 6.74
N SER A 92 21.19 2.87 7.07
CA SER A 92 20.01 2.11 7.50
C SER A 92 18.83 2.19 6.51
N CYS A 93 19.10 2.24 5.20
CA CYS A 93 18.05 2.43 4.18
C CYS A 93 17.04 1.28 4.07
N ASP A 94 17.35 0.10 4.62
CA ASP A 94 16.43 -1.03 4.66
C ASP A 94 15.57 -1.02 5.94
N PHE A 95 15.92 -0.19 6.92
CA PHE A 95 15.21 -0.12 8.19
C PHE A 95 13.95 0.75 8.05
N ASN A 96 12.79 0.13 8.22
CA ASN A 96 11.52 0.82 8.32
C ASN A 96 10.70 0.21 9.45
N VAL A 97 10.47 0.98 10.51
CA VAL A 97 9.82 0.51 11.73
C VAL A 97 8.38 0.05 11.48
N LEU A 98 7.70 0.64 10.49
CA LEU A 98 6.32 0.30 10.14
C LEU A 98 6.23 -1.09 9.51
N LYS A 99 7.30 -1.57 8.84
CA LYS A 99 7.36 -2.93 8.28
C LYS A 99 7.56 -4.00 9.34
N LEU A 100 7.98 -3.64 10.56
CA LEU A 100 8.15 -4.58 11.66
C LEU A 100 6.82 -4.98 12.31
N PHE A 101 5.77 -4.19 12.10
CA PHE A 101 4.46 -4.43 12.67
C PHE A 101 3.44 -4.70 11.56
N SER A 102 2.50 -5.62 11.80
CA SER A 102 1.34 -5.77 10.94
C SER A 102 0.35 -4.63 11.21
N ILE A 103 0.58 -3.48 10.59
CA ILE A 103 -0.27 -2.29 10.78
C ILE A 103 -1.64 -2.57 10.15
N ASN A 104 -2.64 -2.71 11.01
CA ASN A 104 -4.02 -2.90 10.60
C ASN A 104 -4.72 -1.54 10.35
N GLU A 105 -5.95 -1.60 9.83
CA GLU A 105 -6.76 -0.41 9.51
C GLU A 105 -6.88 0.56 10.72
N PRO A 106 -7.27 0.12 11.94
CA PRO A 106 -7.32 1.02 13.09
C PRO A 106 -5.98 1.69 13.42
N MET A 107 -4.87 0.96 13.32
CA MET A 107 -3.56 1.52 13.59
C MET A 107 -3.16 2.57 12.55
N HIS A 108 -3.47 2.36 11.27
CA HIS A 108 -3.28 3.39 10.25
C HIS A 108 -4.14 4.63 10.50
N SER A 109 -5.38 4.46 10.95
CA SER A 109 -6.25 5.57 11.35
C SER A 109 -5.64 6.38 12.49
N PHE A 110 -5.10 5.71 13.52
CA PHE A 110 -4.40 6.37 14.62
C PHE A 110 -3.14 7.12 14.16
N LEU A 111 -2.31 6.50 13.31
CA LEU A 111 -1.11 7.16 12.77
C LEU A 111 -1.48 8.42 11.98
N LEU A 112 -2.47 8.32 11.08
CA LEU A 112 -2.92 9.46 10.27
C LEU A 112 -3.52 10.57 11.13
N ALA A 113 -4.40 10.22 12.09
CA ALA A 113 -4.97 11.21 13.01
C ALA A 113 -3.91 11.84 13.91
N ASN A 114 -2.86 11.11 14.30
CA ASN A 114 -1.76 11.66 15.08
C ASN A 114 -0.97 12.72 14.29
N ILE A 115 -0.61 12.43 13.03
CA ILE A 115 0.05 13.38 12.12
C ILE A 115 -0.83 14.63 11.89
N LEU A 116 -2.15 14.44 11.77
CA LEU A 116 -3.09 15.54 11.52
C LEU A 116 -3.44 16.35 12.76
N ASN A 117 -3.18 15.85 13.96
CA ASN A 117 -3.58 16.53 15.20
C ASN A 117 -2.53 17.57 15.61
N PRO A 118 -2.86 18.88 15.60
CA PRO A 118 -1.90 19.94 15.93
C PRO A 118 -1.29 19.85 17.33
N ASN A 119 -1.98 19.18 18.24
CA ASN A 119 -1.59 19.04 19.65
C ASN A 119 -0.91 17.70 19.94
N SER A 120 -0.55 16.92 18.93
CA SER A 120 0.14 15.65 19.13
C SER A 120 1.64 15.84 19.36
N GLU A 121 2.32 14.73 19.68
CA GLU A 121 3.74 14.71 20.05
C GLU A 121 4.70 15.05 18.90
N HIS A 122 4.22 15.16 17.64
CA HIS A 122 5.09 15.60 16.54
C HIS A 122 5.48 17.08 16.66
N GLY A 123 4.76 17.89 17.45
CA GLY A 123 5.18 19.24 17.84
C GLY A 123 5.32 20.24 16.68
N GLN A 124 4.55 20.07 15.60
CA GLN A 124 4.57 20.98 14.43
C GLN A 124 3.35 21.90 14.39
N GLY A 125 2.53 21.89 15.44
CA GLY A 125 1.27 22.63 15.47
C GLY A 125 0.43 22.30 14.23
N ASN A 126 -0.06 23.34 13.58
CA ASN A 126 -0.99 23.23 12.47
C ASN A 126 -0.38 22.84 11.12
N LEU A 127 0.95 22.62 11.01
CA LEU A 127 1.64 22.43 9.71
C LEU A 127 1.00 21.33 8.85
N PHE A 128 0.88 20.11 9.39
CA PHE A 128 0.30 18.98 8.66
C PHE A 128 -1.19 19.16 8.42
N LEU A 129 -1.94 19.62 9.42
CA LEU A 129 -3.37 19.81 9.29
C LEU A 129 -3.72 20.82 8.19
N LEU A 130 -3.08 21.99 8.19
CA LEU A 130 -3.40 23.05 7.23
C LEU A 130 -3.00 22.66 5.81
N SER A 131 -1.81 22.10 5.62
CA SER A 131 -1.39 21.60 4.29
C SER A 131 -2.32 20.50 3.78
N PHE A 132 -2.79 19.60 4.65
CA PHE A 132 -3.76 18.56 4.28
C PHE A 132 -5.11 19.14 3.86
N LEU A 133 -5.66 20.05 4.66
CA LEU A 133 -6.95 20.70 4.38
C LEU A 133 -6.89 21.58 3.12
N GLN A 134 -5.76 22.26 2.88
CA GLN A 134 -5.51 23.01 1.65
C GLN A 134 -5.48 22.08 0.43
N LYS A 135 -4.79 20.93 0.52
CA LYS A 135 -4.77 19.93 -0.55
C LYS A 135 -6.15 19.33 -0.82
N LEU A 136 -6.98 19.19 0.22
CA LEU A 136 -8.39 18.80 0.07
C LEU A 136 -9.26 19.89 -0.57
N GLY A 137 -8.83 21.15 -0.56
CA GLY A 137 -9.60 22.30 -1.04
C GLY A 137 -10.63 22.80 -0.03
N ILE A 138 -10.38 22.63 1.27
CA ILE A 138 -11.26 23.15 2.32
C ILE A 138 -11.10 24.67 2.43
N GLU A 139 -12.21 25.41 2.51
CA GLU A 139 -12.18 26.87 2.63
C GLU A 139 -11.65 27.32 3.99
N PHE A 140 -10.91 28.43 4.02
CA PHE A 140 -10.40 29.07 5.25
C PHE A 140 -9.82 28.08 6.28
N PRO A 141 -8.93 27.15 5.90
CA PRO A 141 -8.48 26.06 6.79
C PRO A 141 -7.81 26.57 8.08
N GLU A 142 -7.23 27.76 8.04
CA GLU A 142 -6.62 28.47 9.17
C GLU A 142 -7.63 28.98 10.21
N GLN A 143 -8.92 29.05 9.87
CA GLN A 143 -9.96 29.54 10.77
C GLN A 143 -10.61 28.43 11.58
N GLY A 144 -10.97 28.79 12.82
CA GLY A 144 -11.66 27.92 13.76
C GLY A 144 -10.72 27.02 14.55
N GLN A 145 -11.31 26.15 15.37
CA GLN A 145 -10.59 25.13 16.13
C GLN A 145 -11.00 23.76 15.59
N TRP A 146 -10.01 23.02 15.07
CA TRP A 146 -10.21 21.69 14.52
C TRP A 146 -10.09 20.63 15.61
N THR A 147 -11.02 19.68 15.58
CA THR A 147 -10.99 18.46 16.38
C THR A 147 -10.71 17.28 15.45
N ILE A 148 -9.71 16.48 15.80
CA ILE A 148 -9.30 15.28 15.08
C ILE A 148 -9.51 14.09 16.02
N THR A 149 -10.22 13.07 15.55
CA THR A 149 -10.40 11.81 16.30
C THR A 149 -10.18 10.62 15.38
N ALA A 150 -9.60 9.55 15.91
CA ALA A 150 -9.54 8.25 15.24
C ALA A 150 -10.42 7.21 15.94
N GLU A 151 -10.99 6.30 15.17
CA GLU A 151 -11.76 5.12 15.63
C GLU A 151 -12.97 5.44 16.54
N LYS A 152 -13.41 6.70 16.57
CA LYS A 152 -14.49 7.16 17.44
C LYS A 152 -15.85 7.03 16.74
N GLY A 153 -16.78 6.33 17.38
CA GLY A 153 -18.10 6.09 16.79
C GLY A 153 -18.05 5.27 15.50
N ARG A 154 -17.03 4.41 15.36
CA ARG A 154 -16.72 3.62 14.16
C ARG A 154 -16.36 4.47 12.94
N ILE A 155 -15.94 5.73 13.10
CA ILE A 155 -15.31 6.48 12.01
C ILE A 155 -13.81 6.34 12.17
N ASP A 156 -13.13 5.97 11.10
CA ASP A 156 -11.69 5.73 11.08
C ASP A 156 -10.93 7.01 11.42
N VAL A 157 -11.11 8.09 10.65
CA VAL A 157 -10.65 9.44 11.04
C VAL A 157 -11.73 10.49 10.78
N LEU A 158 -12.00 11.32 11.79
CA LEU A 158 -12.92 12.45 11.71
C LEU A 158 -12.17 13.74 12.03
N ILE A 159 -12.28 14.71 11.12
CA ILE A 159 -11.73 16.06 11.27
C ILE A 159 -12.89 17.04 11.17
N LYS A 160 -13.13 17.85 12.21
CA LYS A 160 -14.24 18.82 12.18
C LYS A 160 -13.97 20.08 12.96
N ARG A 161 -14.62 21.17 12.56
CA ARG A 161 -14.66 22.45 13.28
C ARG A 161 -16.07 23.01 13.28
N GLN A 162 -16.36 23.91 14.22
CA GLN A 162 -17.68 24.52 14.33
C GLN A 162 -17.87 25.76 13.43
N HIS A 163 -16.82 26.57 13.22
CA HIS A 163 -16.90 27.83 12.48
C HIS A 163 -15.63 28.10 11.63
N PRO A 164 -15.77 28.32 10.30
CA PRO A 164 -16.95 27.96 9.52
C PRO A 164 -17.20 26.45 9.64
N HIS A 165 -18.46 26.02 9.71
CA HIS A 165 -18.77 24.63 10.01
C HIS A 165 -18.25 23.72 8.90
N SER A 166 -17.34 22.80 9.23
CA SER A 166 -16.69 21.90 8.26
C SER A 166 -16.45 20.52 8.87
N VAL A 167 -16.62 19.48 8.06
CA VAL A 167 -16.50 18.07 8.46
C VAL A 167 -15.84 17.28 7.34
N ILE A 168 -14.74 16.63 7.66
CA ILE A 168 -14.02 15.72 6.79
C ILE A 168 -14.01 14.37 7.46
N VAL A 169 -14.52 13.36 6.77
CA VAL A 169 -14.46 11.95 7.17
C VAL A 169 -13.44 11.28 6.28
N ILE A 170 -12.51 10.52 6.86
CA ILE A 170 -11.62 9.64 6.11
C ILE A 170 -12.00 8.21 6.50
N GLU A 171 -12.39 7.42 5.51
CA GLU A 171 -12.58 5.98 5.61
C GLU A 171 -11.30 5.31 5.10
N ASN A 172 -10.64 4.57 5.97
CA ASN A 172 -9.38 3.90 5.70
C ASN A 172 -9.65 2.47 5.18
N LYS A 173 -8.96 2.07 4.10
CA LYS A 173 -9.00 0.70 3.58
C LYS A 173 -7.63 0.06 3.40
N SER A 174 -6.68 0.44 4.25
CA SER A 174 -5.25 0.08 4.17
C SER A 174 -4.97 -1.42 4.01
N ASN A 175 -5.86 -2.31 4.46
CA ASN A 175 -5.66 -3.76 4.48
C ASN A 175 -6.66 -4.56 3.61
N TYR A 176 -7.30 -3.91 2.62
CA TYR A 176 -8.24 -4.55 1.69
C TYR A 176 -9.53 -5.11 2.32
N ALA A 177 -9.91 -4.66 3.52
CA ALA A 177 -11.15 -5.08 4.15
C ALA A 177 -12.39 -4.79 3.28
N GLY A 178 -13.40 -5.64 3.38
CA GLY A 178 -14.70 -5.43 2.74
C GLY A 178 -15.43 -4.22 3.32
N ASP A 179 -16.25 -3.56 2.51
CA ASP A 179 -17.00 -2.40 2.99
C ASP A 179 -18.17 -2.84 3.87
N GLN A 180 -18.43 -2.08 4.94
CA GLN A 180 -19.63 -2.31 5.73
C GLN A 180 -20.84 -1.70 5.02
N PRO A 181 -22.00 -2.38 4.99
CA PRO A 181 -23.21 -1.84 4.40
C PRO A 181 -23.61 -0.49 5.03
N ASN A 182 -24.04 0.47 4.20
CA ASN A 182 -24.53 1.80 4.58
C ASN A 182 -23.52 2.66 5.39
N GLN A 183 -22.23 2.31 5.37
CA GLN A 183 -21.24 2.88 6.27
C GLN A 183 -21.00 4.38 6.04
N LEU A 184 -20.68 4.77 4.80
CA LEU A 184 -20.48 6.19 4.47
C LEU A 184 -21.76 7.00 4.67
N TYR A 185 -22.93 6.41 4.35
CA TYR A 185 -24.22 7.06 4.60
C TYR A 185 -24.41 7.40 6.08
N ARG A 186 -24.10 6.46 6.99
CA ARG A 186 -24.21 6.70 8.45
C ARG A 186 -23.29 7.82 8.90
N TYR A 187 -22.09 7.95 8.34
CA TYR A 187 -21.15 9.01 8.71
C TYR A 187 -21.62 10.38 8.25
N TRP A 188 -22.04 10.49 6.99
CA TRP A 188 -22.68 11.70 6.48
C TRP A 188 -23.88 12.09 7.34
N TYR A 189 -24.78 11.14 7.61
CA TYR A 189 -25.96 11.41 8.40
C TYR A 189 -25.60 11.93 9.80
N ARG A 190 -24.66 11.26 10.50
CA ARG A 190 -24.36 11.56 11.90
C ARG A 190 -23.54 12.83 12.09
N GLU A 191 -22.53 13.05 11.25
CA GLU A 191 -21.58 14.15 11.47
C GLU A 191 -21.91 15.39 10.64
N ILE A 192 -22.61 15.25 9.51
CA ILE A 192 -22.91 16.35 8.59
C ILE A 192 -24.39 16.73 8.69
N TYR A 193 -25.30 15.83 8.33
CA TYR A 193 -26.73 16.14 8.24
C TYR A 193 -27.38 16.38 9.60
N TYR A 194 -27.35 15.40 10.50
CA TYR A 194 -28.11 15.43 11.74
C TYR A 194 -27.76 16.62 12.63
N PRO A 195 -26.49 16.98 12.89
CA PRO A 195 -26.14 18.15 13.70
C PRO A 195 -26.60 19.47 13.08
N ASN A 196 -26.83 19.49 11.76
CA ASN A 196 -27.20 20.69 11.03
C ASN A 196 -28.62 20.67 10.45
N ARG A 197 -29.44 19.65 10.72
CA ARG A 197 -30.81 19.49 10.19
C ARG A 197 -31.79 20.64 10.49
N HIS A 198 -31.42 21.54 11.41
CA HIS A 198 -32.19 22.73 11.80
C HIS A 198 -31.67 24.02 11.17
N ARG A 199 -30.55 23.93 10.43
CA ARG A 199 -29.93 25.00 9.64
C ARG A 199 -30.29 24.77 8.16
N GLU A 200 -29.97 25.72 7.27
CA GLU A 200 -30.31 25.69 5.82
C GLU A 200 -30.30 24.29 5.19
N ASN A 201 -31.29 23.98 4.34
CA ASN A 201 -31.51 22.64 3.76
C ASN A 201 -30.42 22.14 2.77
N ASP A 202 -29.26 22.82 2.69
CA ASP A 202 -28.26 22.63 1.62
C ASP A 202 -27.20 21.55 1.90
N TYR A 203 -27.28 20.82 3.03
CA TYR A 203 -26.38 19.68 3.32
C TYR A 203 -26.54 18.47 2.38
N SER A 204 -27.48 18.60 1.42
CA SER A 204 -27.77 17.68 0.33
C SER A 204 -27.12 18.09 -0.99
N LYS A 205 -26.43 19.24 -1.06
CA LYS A 205 -25.72 19.69 -2.27
C LYS A 205 -24.31 20.15 -1.96
N HIS A 206 -23.43 19.66 -2.83
CA HIS A 206 -22.02 19.94 -3.09
C HIS A 206 -21.43 21.21 -2.44
N HIS A 207 -21.16 21.16 -1.13
CA HIS A 207 -20.18 22.02 -0.47
C HIS A 207 -18.85 21.27 -0.25
N PRO A 208 -18.14 20.81 -1.31
CA PRO A 208 -16.87 20.11 -1.13
C PRO A 208 -15.84 20.98 -0.41
N GLU A 209 -15.98 22.30 -0.41
CA GLU A 209 -15.16 23.22 0.35
C GLU A 209 -15.36 23.13 1.88
N LYS A 210 -16.43 22.48 2.36
CA LYS A 210 -16.75 22.31 3.79
C LYS A 210 -16.92 20.85 4.22
N TYR A 211 -17.49 20.02 3.36
CA TYR A 211 -17.93 18.66 3.67
C TYR A 211 -17.31 17.68 2.70
N GLN A 212 -16.49 16.74 3.21
CA GLN A 212 -15.85 15.73 2.37
C GLN A 212 -15.88 14.36 3.05
N VAL A 213 -16.11 13.32 2.25
CA VAL A 213 -15.86 11.93 2.62
C VAL A 213 -14.75 11.43 1.71
N VAL A 214 -13.61 11.13 2.31
CA VAL A 214 -12.40 10.62 1.64
C VAL A 214 -12.35 9.12 1.85
N PHE A 215 -12.43 8.35 0.77
CA PHE A 215 -12.18 6.92 0.77
C PHE A 215 -10.72 6.66 0.43
N LEU A 216 -9.94 6.29 1.44
CA LEU A 216 -8.49 6.16 1.34
C LEU A 216 -8.09 4.70 1.08
N THR A 217 -7.62 4.44 -0.14
CA THR A 217 -7.42 3.09 -0.69
C THR A 217 -5.95 2.75 -0.93
N PRO A 218 -5.54 1.48 -0.76
CA PRO A 218 -4.19 1.03 -1.08
C PRO A 218 -3.96 0.85 -2.60
N ALA A 219 -5.03 0.73 -3.41
CA ALA A 219 -4.90 0.41 -4.83
C ALA A 219 -6.11 0.85 -5.66
N ASP A 220 -5.90 1.07 -6.96
CA ASP A 220 -6.93 1.58 -7.89
C ASP A 220 -8.18 0.69 -7.98
N TRP A 221 -8.04 -0.62 -7.79
CA TRP A 221 -9.15 -1.57 -7.88
C TRP A 221 -10.03 -1.59 -6.62
N LYS A 222 -9.56 -1.05 -5.49
CA LYS A 222 -10.32 -1.02 -4.24
C LYS A 222 -11.12 0.29 -4.17
N GLN A 223 -12.37 0.20 -4.61
CA GLN A 223 -13.33 1.29 -4.69
C GLN A 223 -14.46 1.10 -3.68
N PRO A 224 -15.16 2.18 -3.24
CA PRO A 224 -16.33 2.06 -2.40
C PRO A 224 -17.45 1.34 -3.16
N SER A 225 -18.00 0.29 -2.57
CA SER A 225 -19.19 -0.38 -3.07
C SER A 225 -20.42 0.52 -2.98
N GLU A 226 -21.37 0.41 -3.91
CA GLU A 226 -22.61 1.19 -3.89
C GLU A 226 -23.34 1.09 -2.55
N ASN A 227 -23.38 -0.12 -1.97
CA ASN A 227 -24.04 -0.42 -0.71
C ASN A 227 -23.50 0.40 0.48
N THR A 228 -22.24 0.85 0.46
CA THR A 228 -21.72 1.70 1.56
C THR A 228 -22.36 3.09 1.59
N THR A 229 -22.85 3.56 0.44
CA THR A 229 -23.49 4.87 0.28
C THR A 229 -25.01 4.83 0.33
N LEU A 230 -25.63 3.64 0.43
CA LEU A 230 -27.08 3.52 0.52
C LEU A 230 -27.61 3.87 1.92
N ARG A 231 -28.81 4.43 1.95
CA ARG A 231 -29.59 4.64 3.18
C ARG A 231 -29.99 3.27 3.76
N PRO A 232 -29.84 3.06 5.09
CA PRO A 232 -30.39 1.87 5.72
C PRO A 232 -31.90 1.73 5.50
N ASN A 233 -32.37 0.52 5.17
CA ASN A 233 -33.77 0.25 4.83
C ASN A 233 -34.79 0.61 5.92
N ASN A 234 -34.36 0.61 7.19
CA ASN A 234 -35.21 0.92 8.34
C ASN A 234 -35.16 2.40 8.77
N TRP A 235 -34.53 3.27 7.97
CA TRP A 235 -34.46 4.71 8.24
C TRP A 235 -35.57 5.47 7.52
N ASP A 236 -35.81 6.71 7.97
CA ASP A 236 -36.83 7.61 7.45
C ASP A 236 -36.76 7.72 5.92
N THR A 237 -37.89 7.48 5.26
CA THR A 237 -37.99 7.46 3.80
C THR A 237 -37.86 8.84 3.16
N SER A 238 -37.99 9.92 3.96
CA SER A 238 -37.78 11.30 3.51
C SER A 238 -36.30 11.66 3.28
N LEU A 239 -35.36 10.93 3.89
CA LEU A 239 -33.93 11.10 3.67
C LEU A 239 -33.54 10.66 2.25
N PRO A 240 -32.44 11.15 1.65
CA PRO A 240 -32.04 10.71 0.32
C PRO A 240 -31.68 9.21 0.32
N THR A 241 -32.00 8.49 -0.76
CA THR A 241 -31.70 7.04 -0.90
C THR A 241 -30.22 6.75 -0.95
N ILE A 242 -29.45 7.62 -1.61
CA ILE A 242 -27.99 7.58 -1.71
C ILE A 242 -27.44 8.78 -0.95
N MET A 243 -26.28 8.61 -0.32
CA MET A 243 -25.56 9.71 0.33
C MET A 243 -25.39 10.88 -0.66
N PRO A 244 -25.86 12.10 -0.34
CA PRO A 244 -25.84 13.25 -1.26
C PRO A 244 -24.49 13.98 -1.23
N LEU A 245 -23.39 13.23 -1.16
CA LEU A 245 -22.03 13.75 -1.17
C LEU A 245 -21.17 12.84 -2.05
N GLU A 246 -20.39 13.43 -2.94
CA GLU A 246 -19.42 12.68 -3.72
C GLU A 246 -18.33 12.13 -2.79
N THR A 247 -18.00 10.84 -2.97
CA THR A 247 -16.92 10.20 -2.24
C THR A 247 -15.61 10.46 -3.00
N LYS A 248 -14.69 11.19 -2.37
CA LYS A 248 -13.37 11.46 -2.93
C LYS A 248 -12.47 10.25 -2.71
N ILE A 249 -11.97 9.64 -3.78
CA ILE A 249 -11.11 8.45 -3.70
C ILE A 249 -9.65 8.90 -3.71
N TRP A 250 -8.94 8.68 -2.60
CA TRP A 250 -7.51 8.97 -2.46
C TRP A 250 -6.73 7.70 -2.27
N LYS A 251 -5.48 7.68 -2.73
CA LYS A 251 -4.53 6.60 -2.51
C LYS A 251 -3.50 7.00 -1.48
N PHE A 252 -3.12 6.03 -0.64
CA PHE A 252 -1.96 6.20 0.24
C PHE A 252 -0.69 6.49 -0.57
N SER A 253 -0.44 5.70 -1.61
CA SER A 253 0.75 5.77 -2.45
C SER A 253 0.86 7.04 -3.29
N ASN A 254 -0.25 7.78 -3.46
CA ASN A 254 -0.30 8.98 -4.30
C ASN A 254 -0.61 10.24 -3.46
N GLU A 255 -1.87 10.47 -3.10
CA GLU A 255 -2.29 11.74 -2.48
C GLU A 255 -1.68 11.94 -1.09
N ILE A 256 -1.62 10.90 -0.26
CA ILE A 256 -0.99 10.98 1.08
C ILE A 256 0.52 11.14 0.94
N ASN A 257 1.17 10.34 0.09
CA ASN A 257 2.61 10.46 -0.15
C ASN A 257 3.01 11.83 -0.72
N SER A 258 2.23 12.37 -1.67
CA SER A 258 2.43 13.71 -2.23
C SER A 258 2.27 14.78 -1.16
N TRP A 259 1.19 14.73 -0.37
CA TRP A 259 0.97 15.65 0.74
C TRP A 259 2.13 15.64 1.76
N LEU A 260 2.53 14.44 2.21
CA LEU A 260 3.61 14.30 3.18
C LEU A 260 4.94 14.76 2.61
N SER A 261 5.22 14.48 1.33
CA SER A 261 6.46 14.90 0.64
C SER A 261 6.53 16.42 0.46
N GLU A 262 5.40 17.06 0.13
CA GLU A 262 5.28 18.52 0.04
C GLU A 262 5.55 19.14 1.42
N THR A 263 4.84 18.66 2.45
CA THR A 263 4.93 19.16 3.83
C THR A 263 6.30 18.88 4.48
N TYR A 264 6.99 17.80 4.06
CA TYR A 264 8.30 17.41 4.57
C TYR A 264 9.35 18.53 4.46
N ASN A 265 9.25 19.35 3.42
CA ASN A 265 10.20 20.43 3.17
C ASN A 265 10.09 21.57 4.20
N ASP A 266 8.92 21.72 4.81
CA ASP A 266 8.64 22.76 5.81
C ASP A 266 9.00 22.31 7.24
N ILE A 267 9.27 21.01 7.45
CA ILE A 267 9.73 20.50 8.74
C ILE A 267 11.15 21.04 9.02
N PRO A 268 11.42 21.65 10.19
CA PRO A 268 12.74 22.15 10.57
C PRO A 268 13.85 21.11 10.32
N LYS A 269 14.97 21.56 9.75
CA LYS A 269 16.08 20.66 9.35
C LYS A 269 16.62 19.82 10.51
N GLU A 270 16.65 20.40 11.71
CA GLU A 270 17.11 19.76 12.94
C GLU A 270 16.10 18.76 13.55
N ASN A 271 14.85 18.73 13.07
CA ASN A 271 13.84 17.79 13.56
C ASN A 271 14.01 16.41 12.89
N HIS A 272 15.17 15.79 13.11
CA HIS A 272 15.54 14.53 12.47
C HIS A 272 14.55 13.40 12.75
N ARG A 273 14.02 13.32 13.98
CA ARG A 273 13.08 12.27 14.40
C ARG A 273 11.82 12.27 13.56
N LEU A 274 11.18 13.44 13.43
CA LEU A 274 9.95 13.55 12.66
C LEU A 274 10.21 13.39 11.17
N LYS A 275 11.29 13.99 10.65
CA LYS A 275 11.67 13.82 9.25
C LYS A 275 11.87 12.35 8.90
N GLU A 276 12.52 11.58 9.76
CA GLU A 276 12.72 10.15 9.57
C GLU A 276 11.41 9.36 9.62
N TYR A 277 10.53 9.67 10.59
CA TYR A 277 9.21 9.06 10.65
C TYR A 277 8.38 9.30 9.37
N ILE A 278 8.35 10.55 8.87
CA ILE A 278 7.60 10.89 7.65
C ILE A 278 8.18 10.17 6.42
N LYS A 279 9.50 10.07 6.30
CA LYS A 279 10.15 9.28 5.24
C LYS A 279 9.71 7.81 5.29
N GLN A 280 9.80 7.18 6.46
CA GLN A 280 9.41 5.77 6.63
C GLN A 280 7.92 5.55 6.36
N TYR A 281 7.06 6.51 6.70
CA TYR A 281 5.63 6.45 6.35
C TYR A 281 5.42 6.51 4.83
N ILE A 282 6.10 7.42 4.14
CA ILE A 282 6.03 7.53 2.67
C ILE A 282 6.52 6.24 2.01
N GLU A 283 7.68 5.72 2.43
CA GLU A 283 8.29 4.47 1.92
C GLU A 283 7.44 3.23 2.18
N PHE A 284 6.63 3.22 3.25
CA PHE A 284 5.72 2.11 3.54
C PHE A 284 4.64 1.95 2.46
N TRP A 285 4.29 3.05 1.79
CA TRP A 285 3.25 3.12 0.76
C TRP A 285 3.81 3.25 -0.67
N GLN A 286 5.12 3.08 -0.86
CA GLN A 286 5.78 3.07 -2.17
C GLN A 286 5.81 1.68 -2.82
#